data_AF-A0A950D1Q4-F1
#
_entry.id   AF-A0A950D1Q4-F1
#
_cell.length_a   1.000
_cell.length_b   1.000
_cell.length_c   1.000
_cell.angle_alpha   90.00
_cell.angle_beta   90.00
_cell.angle_gamma   90.00
#
_symmetry.space_group_name_H-M   'P 1'
#
loop_
_entity.id
_entity.type
_entity.pdbx_description
1 polymer ?
#
loop_
_entity_poly.entity_id
_entity_poly.type
_entity_poly.pdbx_seq_one_letter_code
_entity_poly.pdbx_strand_id
1 'polypeptide(L)'
;MFPSGWRAGAAGVVLAAFFCPPVAAYSVLSHEAVLDAAWDVIVKPILLRRFPNATPQELKVAHGYAYGGAIIQDMGYYPHGSMQFSDLTHYVRTGDFIIALITESQSLNELAFALGAMSHYVSDCDGHRYATNVAEPMIYPKVREKYGNM
;
A
#
# COMPACT_ATOMS: atom_id res chain seq x y z
N MET A 1 0.05 -41.95 12.67
CA MET A 1 0.63 -42.35 11.36
C MET A 1 -0.04 -41.47 10.29
N PHE A 2 0.61 -40.37 9.89
CA PHE A 2 0.03 -39.44 8.90
C PHE A 2 0.16 -40.04 7.49
N PRO A 3 -0.87 -39.97 6.64
CA PRO A 3 -0.82 -40.57 5.30
C PRO A 3 0.25 -39.88 4.45
N SER A 4 1.04 -40.70 3.75
CA SER A 4 2.23 -40.32 2.96
C SER A 4 1.97 -39.27 1.86
N GLY A 5 0.72 -39.04 1.48
CA GLY A 5 0.33 -38.05 0.47
C GLY A 5 0.46 -36.58 0.92
N TRP A 6 0.42 -36.27 2.22
CA TRP A 6 0.50 -34.88 2.70
C TRP A 6 1.91 -34.30 2.59
N ARG A 7 2.95 -35.13 2.73
CA ARG A 7 4.35 -34.69 2.67
C ARG A 7 4.77 -34.28 1.26
N ALA A 8 4.28 -34.99 0.24
CA ALA A 8 4.54 -34.66 -1.16
C ALA A 8 3.82 -33.38 -1.59
N GLY A 9 2.57 -33.17 -1.14
CA GLY A 9 1.82 -31.93 -1.38
C GLY A 9 2.47 -30.71 -0.71
N ALA A 10 2.89 -30.83 0.55
CA ALA A 10 3.57 -29.75 1.26
C ALA A 10 4.95 -29.42 0.66
N ALA A 11 5.74 -30.44 0.28
CA ALA A 11 7.02 -30.23 -0.39
C ALA A 11 6.85 -29.57 -1.78
N GLY A 12 5.82 -29.97 -2.53
CA GLY A 12 5.49 -29.36 -3.83
C GLY A 12 5.06 -27.90 -3.72
N VAL A 13 4.28 -27.53 -2.70
CA VAL A 13 3.88 -26.14 -2.42
C VAL A 13 5.08 -25.29 -1.98
N VAL A 14 5.97 -25.83 -1.14
CA VAL A 14 7.20 -25.15 -0.72
C VAL A 14 8.14 -24.95 -1.91
N LEU A 15 8.34 -25.97 -2.76
CA LEU A 15 9.14 -25.85 -3.99
C LEU A 15 8.55 -24.84 -4.97
N ALA A 16 7.24 -24.82 -5.17
CA ALA A 16 6.58 -23.84 -6.03
C ALA A 16 6.76 -22.38 -5.53
N ALA A 17 6.80 -22.18 -4.20
CA ALA A 17 7.08 -20.87 -3.61
C ALA A 17 8.53 -20.38 -3.86
N PHE A 18 9.50 -21.29 -4.01
CA PHE A 18 10.90 -20.94 -4.32
C PHE A 18 11.15 -20.65 -5.81
N PHE A 19 10.29 -21.12 -6.71
CA PHE A 19 10.41 -20.91 -8.17
C PHE A 19 9.50 -19.81 -8.71
N CYS A 20 8.71 -19.15 -7.86
CA CYS A 20 7.95 -17.98 -8.28
C CYS A 20 8.92 -16.78 -8.35
N PRO A 21 9.17 -16.18 -9.53
CA PRO A 21 9.96 -14.96 -9.60
C PRO A 21 9.25 -13.89 -8.75
N PRO A 22 9.99 -13.08 -7.96
CA PRO A 22 9.38 -11.98 -7.24
C PRO A 22 8.68 -11.06 -8.24
N VAL A 23 7.35 -11.06 -8.21
CA VAL A 23 6.53 -10.15 -9.01
C VAL A 23 6.55 -8.80 -8.31
N ALA A 24 7.09 -7.79 -8.98
CA ALA A 24 7.07 -6.40 -8.55
C ALA A 24 5.72 -5.74 -8.87
N ALA A 25 4.61 -6.39 -8.52
CA ALA A 25 3.30 -5.78 -8.64
C ALA A 25 3.03 -4.94 -7.38
N TYR A 26 2.81 -3.64 -7.58
CA TYR A 26 2.29 -2.77 -6.55
C TYR A 26 0.81 -3.10 -6.39
N SER A 27 0.49 -3.86 -5.35
CA SER A 27 -0.89 -4.18 -4.98
C SER A 27 -1.32 -3.30 -3.82
N VAL A 28 -2.62 -3.28 -3.51
CA VAL A 28 -3.18 -2.58 -2.34
C VAL A 28 -2.37 -2.86 -1.06
N LEU A 29 -2.01 -4.13 -0.82
CA LEU A 29 -1.25 -4.53 0.37
C LEU A 29 0.23 -4.11 0.31
N SER A 30 0.76 -3.83 -0.88
CA SER A 30 2.11 -3.29 -1.04
C SER A 30 2.23 -1.90 -0.42
N HIS A 31 1.14 -1.10 -0.42
CA HIS A 31 1.11 0.20 0.26
C HIS A 31 1.19 0.07 1.78
N GLU A 32 0.52 -0.93 2.36
CA GLU A 32 0.64 -1.25 3.79
C GLU A 32 2.07 -1.70 4.14
N ALA A 33 2.73 -2.49 3.28
CA ALA A 33 4.11 -2.91 3.50
C ALA A 33 5.11 -1.73 3.47
N VAL A 34 4.90 -0.74 2.59
CA VAL A 34 5.71 0.49 2.60
C VAL A 34 5.46 1.30 3.87
N LEU A 35 4.21 1.40 4.31
CA LEU A 35 3.87 2.03 5.58
C LEU A 35 4.58 1.33 6.75
N ASP A 36 4.59 0.00 6.81
CA ASP A 36 5.29 -0.78 7.83
C ASP A 36 6.78 -0.46 7.87
N ALA A 37 7.42 -0.43 6.69
CA ALA A 37 8.83 -0.08 6.58
C ALA A 37 9.13 1.34 7.06
N ALA A 38 8.18 2.26 6.89
CA ALA A 38 8.28 3.66 7.32
C ALA A 38 7.81 3.91 8.77
N TRP A 39 7.17 2.93 9.42
CA TRP A 39 6.41 3.15 10.64
C TRP A 39 7.26 3.72 11.78
N ASP A 40 8.31 3.00 12.20
CA ASP A 40 9.12 3.40 13.35
C ASP A 40 10.09 4.55 13.03
N VAL A 41 10.44 4.75 11.75
CA VAL A 41 11.44 5.74 11.32
C VAL A 41 10.84 7.09 10.93
N ILE A 42 9.59 7.12 10.47
CA ILE A 42 8.92 8.34 9.95
C ILE A 42 7.57 8.56 10.63
N VAL A 43 6.64 7.62 10.51
CA VAL A 43 5.22 7.85 10.86
C VAL A 43 5.03 8.04 12.36
N LYS A 44 5.48 7.08 13.17
CA LYS A 44 5.38 7.12 14.63
C LYS A 44 6.11 8.33 15.23
N PRO A 45 7.32 8.71 14.79
CA PRO A 45 7.96 9.97 15.21
C PRO A 45 7.11 11.22 14.94
N ILE A 46 6.44 11.32 13.78
CA ILE A 46 5.56 12.46 13.46
C ILE A 46 4.33 12.46 14.37
N LEU A 47 3.71 11.30 14.59
CA LEU A 47 2.58 11.16 15.51
C LEU A 47 2.94 11.62 16.93
N LEU A 48 4.05 11.13 17.47
CA LEU A 48 4.53 11.48 18.81
C LEU A 48 4.95 12.96 18.93
N ARG A 49 5.34 13.61 17.82
CA ARG A 49 5.63 15.04 17.83
C ARG A 49 4.37 15.87 18.09
N ARG A 50 3.21 15.47 17.55
CA ARG A 50 1.93 16.18 17.75
C ARG A 50 1.18 15.69 18.98
N PHE A 51 1.30 14.40 19.31
CA PHE A 51 0.62 13.73 20.41
C PHE A 51 1.66 13.06 21.34
N PRO A 52 2.43 13.84 22.11
CA PRO A 52 3.57 13.33 22.88
C PRO A 52 3.20 12.36 24.00
N ASN A 53 1.94 12.37 24.45
CA ASN A 53 1.45 11.51 25.52
C ASN A 53 0.77 10.23 25.01
N ALA A 54 0.78 9.98 23.70
CA ALA A 54 0.16 8.79 23.12
C ALA A 54 0.80 7.52 23.68
N THR A 55 -0.03 6.64 24.23
CA THR A 55 0.39 5.37 24.80
C THR A 55 0.76 4.35 23.71
N PRO A 56 1.54 3.32 24.03
CA PRO A 56 1.82 2.23 23.08
C PRO A 56 0.54 1.57 22.53
N GLN A 57 -0.52 1.49 23.33
CA GLN A 57 -1.79 0.90 22.91
C GLN A 57 -2.53 1.81 21.92
N GLU A 58 -2.55 3.12 22.16
CA GLU A 58 -3.14 4.09 21.22
C GLU A 58 -2.36 4.13 19.90
N LEU A 59 -1.03 4.06 19.96
CA LEU A 59 -0.19 3.95 18.75
C LEU A 59 -0.47 2.68 17.95
N LYS A 60 -0.75 1.55 18.63
CA LYS A 60 -1.17 0.32 17.95
C LYS A 60 -2.49 0.49 17.22
N VAL A 61 -3.46 1.18 17.83
CA VAL A 61 -4.73 1.50 17.17
C VAL A 61 -4.50 2.45 16.00
N ALA A 62 -3.71 3.51 16.20
CA ALA A 62 -3.35 4.47 15.17
C ALA A 62 -2.67 3.82 13.96
N HIS A 63 -1.87 2.77 14.17
CA HIS A 63 -1.27 2.02 13.07
C HIS A 63 -2.33 1.41 12.14
N GLY A 64 -3.43 0.88 12.68
CA GLY A 64 -4.55 0.39 11.89
C GLY A 64 -5.25 1.50 11.08
N TYR A 65 -5.34 2.71 11.62
CA TYR A 65 -5.83 3.87 10.86
C TYR A 65 -4.88 4.26 9.74
N ALA A 66 -3.56 4.16 9.98
CA ALA A 66 -2.58 4.39 8.95
C ALA A 66 -2.68 3.36 7.81
N TYR A 67 -2.95 2.08 8.10
CA TYR A 67 -3.26 1.11 7.03
C TYR A 67 -4.48 1.51 6.21
N GLY A 68 -5.58 1.91 6.87
CA GLY A 68 -6.76 2.42 6.16
C GLY A 68 -6.45 3.62 5.27
N GLY A 69 -5.57 4.51 5.73
CA GLY A 69 -5.04 5.62 4.94
C GLY A 69 -4.17 5.15 3.77
N ALA A 70 -3.31 4.17 3.96
CA ALA A 70 -2.40 3.66 2.93
C ALA A 70 -3.12 3.00 1.75
N ILE A 71 -4.40 2.66 1.90
CA ILE A 71 -5.18 2.02 0.85
C ILE A 71 -6.32 2.90 0.32
N ILE A 72 -6.57 4.09 0.89
CA ILE A 72 -7.79 4.86 0.58
C ILE A 72 -7.90 5.21 -0.91
N GLN A 73 -6.78 5.54 -1.55
CA GLN A 73 -6.73 5.87 -2.97
C GLN A 73 -7.13 4.68 -3.86
N ASP A 74 -6.87 3.44 -3.45
CA ASP A 74 -7.25 2.25 -4.21
C ASP A 74 -8.72 1.85 -4.04
N MET A 75 -9.35 2.28 -2.94
CA MET A 75 -10.70 1.82 -2.59
C MET A 75 -11.77 2.20 -3.61
N GLY A 76 -11.54 3.22 -4.43
CA GLY A 76 -12.47 3.57 -5.51
C GLY A 76 -12.55 2.54 -6.63
N TYR A 77 -11.57 1.65 -6.77
CA TYR A 77 -11.58 0.54 -7.73
C TYR A 77 -12.27 -0.73 -7.22
N TYR A 78 -12.69 -0.77 -5.96
CA TYR A 78 -13.43 -1.89 -5.37
C TYR A 78 -14.95 -1.71 -5.51
N PRO A 79 -15.76 -2.77 -5.36
CA PRO A 79 -17.22 -2.68 -5.44
C PRO A 79 -17.77 -1.58 -4.54
N HIS A 80 -18.72 -0.79 -5.07
CA HIS A 80 -19.32 0.38 -4.43
C HIS A 80 -18.37 1.58 -4.20
N GLY A 81 -17.14 1.51 -4.70
CA GLY A 81 -16.18 2.62 -4.70
C GLY A 81 -16.46 3.68 -5.77
N SER A 82 -15.77 4.81 -5.65
CA SER A 82 -15.76 5.87 -6.68
C SER A 82 -14.48 5.78 -7.50
N MET A 83 -14.58 5.21 -8.71
CA MET A 83 -13.47 5.15 -9.65
C MET A 83 -12.89 6.55 -9.94
N GLN A 84 -13.76 7.57 -10.01
CA GLN A 84 -13.33 8.95 -10.20
C GLN A 84 -12.43 9.45 -9.06
N PHE A 85 -12.72 9.06 -7.82
CA PHE A 85 -11.87 9.43 -6.68
C PHE A 85 -10.48 8.79 -6.80
N SER A 86 -10.41 7.50 -7.11
CA SER A 86 -9.14 6.82 -7.36
C SER A 86 -8.39 7.46 -8.51
N ASP A 87 -9.04 7.70 -9.65
CA ASP A 87 -8.39 8.31 -10.81
C ASP A 87 -7.83 9.71 -10.50
N LEU A 88 -8.53 10.53 -9.71
CA LEU A 88 -8.03 11.86 -9.32
C LEU A 88 -6.81 11.73 -8.39
N THR A 89 -6.88 10.84 -7.41
CA THR A 89 -5.80 10.66 -6.43
C THR A 89 -4.59 9.92 -6.99
N HIS A 90 -4.77 9.08 -8.02
CA HIS A 90 -3.73 8.35 -8.72
C HIS A 90 -3.18 9.07 -9.94
N TYR A 91 -3.95 9.79 -10.75
CA TYR A 91 -3.40 10.30 -12.02
C TYR A 91 -3.17 11.80 -12.02
N VAL A 92 -3.96 12.57 -11.26
CA VAL A 92 -3.75 14.02 -11.14
C VAL A 92 -2.69 14.33 -10.08
N ARG A 93 -2.76 13.65 -8.92
CA ARG A 93 -1.74 13.71 -7.85
C ARG A 93 -1.33 15.15 -7.48
N THR A 94 -2.26 16.09 -7.30
CA THR A 94 -1.91 17.48 -6.93
C THR A 94 -1.31 17.60 -5.53
N GLY A 95 -1.54 16.60 -4.67
CA GLY A 95 -1.18 16.63 -3.26
C GLY A 95 -2.21 17.34 -2.38
N ASP A 96 -3.19 18.06 -2.95
CA ASP A 96 -4.17 18.84 -2.18
C ASP A 96 -4.99 17.96 -1.23
N PHE A 97 -5.38 16.76 -1.68
CA PHE A 97 -6.08 15.79 -0.84
C PHE A 97 -5.24 15.39 0.39
N ILE A 98 -3.94 15.15 0.21
CA ILE A 98 -3.03 14.78 1.30
C ILE A 98 -2.82 15.95 2.26
N ILE A 99 -2.62 17.15 1.72
CA ILE A 99 -2.48 18.37 2.51
C ILE A 99 -3.71 18.57 3.38
N ALA A 100 -4.91 18.49 2.79
CA ALA A 100 -6.17 18.62 3.51
C ALA A 100 -6.29 17.61 4.66
N LEU A 101 -6.03 16.32 4.42
CA LEU A 101 -6.05 15.29 5.46
C LEU A 101 -5.11 15.60 6.63
N ILE A 102 -3.87 16.03 6.33
CA ILE A 102 -2.88 16.34 7.37
C ILE A 102 -3.27 17.60 8.15
N THR A 103 -3.66 18.67 7.45
CA THR A 103 -4.00 19.96 8.06
C THR A 103 -5.26 19.89 8.89
N GLU A 104 -6.25 19.11 8.46
CA GLU A 104 -7.55 19.01 9.11
C GLU A 104 -7.61 17.93 10.20
N SER A 105 -6.65 17.01 10.26
CA SER A 105 -6.58 16.00 11.33
C SER A 105 -6.60 16.64 12.74
N GLN A 106 -7.51 16.17 13.59
CA GLN A 106 -7.70 16.64 14.97
C GLN A 106 -7.28 15.58 16.00
N SER A 107 -7.21 14.31 15.61
CA SER A 107 -6.88 13.20 16.49
C SER A 107 -5.64 12.41 16.05
N LEU A 108 -5.07 11.62 16.96
CA LEU A 108 -3.96 10.71 16.68
C LEU A 108 -4.30 9.77 15.50
N ASN A 109 -5.52 9.25 15.48
CA ASN A 109 -5.99 8.31 14.47
C ASN A 109 -6.21 8.98 13.12
N GLU A 110 -6.79 10.19 13.09
CA GLU A 110 -6.93 10.97 11.86
C GLU A 110 -5.59 11.35 11.27
N LEU A 111 -4.63 11.77 12.09
CA LEU A 111 -3.27 12.06 11.60
C LEU A 111 -2.59 10.79 11.10
N ALA A 112 -2.77 9.65 11.78
CA ALA A 112 -2.22 8.38 11.32
C ALA A 112 -2.82 7.96 9.97
N PHE A 113 -4.14 8.09 9.79
CA PHE A 113 -4.80 7.90 8.50
C PHE A 113 -4.24 8.83 7.42
N ALA A 114 -4.07 10.12 7.72
CA ALA A 114 -3.50 11.09 6.80
C ALA A 114 -2.07 10.74 6.37
N LEU A 115 -1.23 10.29 7.31
CA LEU A 115 0.14 9.85 7.03
C LEU A 115 0.18 8.54 6.24
N GLY A 116 -0.79 7.64 6.46
CA GLY A 116 -1.00 6.47 5.61
C GLY A 116 -1.30 6.87 4.17
N ALA A 117 -2.26 7.78 3.96
CA ALA A 117 -2.60 8.29 2.64
C ALA A 117 -1.41 9.00 1.97
N MET A 118 -0.60 9.72 2.74
CA MET A 118 0.65 10.32 2.26
C MET A 118 1.67 9.25 1.83
N SER A 119 1.82 8.17 2.60
CA SER A 119 2.69 7.04 2.24
C SER A 119 2.30 6.44 0.90
N HIS A 120 0.99 6.23 0.68
CA HIS A 120 0.45 5.81 -0.61
C HIS A 120 0.82 6.79 -1.71
N TYR A 121 0.51 8.08 -1.53
CA TYR A 121 0.78 9.11 -2.52
C TYR A 121 2.25 9.15 -2.96
N VAL A 122 3.18 9.12 -2.00
CA VAL A 122 4.63 9.15 -2.30
C VAL A 122 5.07 7.85 -2.98
N SER A 123 4.59 6.72 -2.48
CA SER A 123 4.83 5.40 -3.09
C SER A 123 4.43 5.36 -4.55
N ASP A 124 3.32 5.99 -4.88
CA ASP A 124 2.76 6.00 -6.23
C ASP A 124 3.53 6.89 -7.21
N CYS A 125 4.13 7.97 -6.70
CA CYS A 125 4.97 8.85 -7.50
C CYS A 125 6.20 8.11 -8.07
N ASP A 126 6.78 7.20 -7.29
CA ASP A 126 7.96 6.43 -7.69
C ASP A 126 7.61 5.01 -8.19
N GLY A 127 6.75 4.30 -7.47
CA GLY A 127 6.42 2.90 -7.67
C GLY A 127 5.77 2.59 -9.02
N HIS A 128 4.88 3.45 -9.51
CA HIS A 128 4.33 3.26 -10.86
C HIS A 128 5.42 3.38 -11.93
N ARG A 129 6.27 4.41 -11.83
CA ARG A 129 7.29 4.69 -12.83
C ARG A 129 8.39 3.62 -12.87
N TYR A 130 8.83 3.15 -11.72
CA TYR A 130 9.99 2.25 -11.64
C TYR A 130 9.62 0.76 -11.49
N ALA A 131 8.39 0.44 -11.08
CA ALA A 131 7.95 -0.94 -10.90
C ALA A 131 6.76 -1.29 -11.81
N THR A 132 5.56 -0.75 -11.53
CA THR A 132 4.32 -1.22 -12.19
C THR A 132 4.37 -1.05 -13.70
N ASN A 133 4.73 0.14 -14.20
CA ASN A 133 4.73 0.42 -15.64
C ASN A 133 5.75 -0.42 -16.41
N VAL A 134 6.82 -0.86 -15.73
CA VAL A 134 7.84 -1.74 -16.30
C VAL A 134 7.36 -3.21 -16.26
N ALA A 135 6.83 -3.64 -15.12
CA ALA A 135 6.46 -5.04 -14.88
C ALA A 135 5.20 -5.46 -15.63
N GLU A 136 4.20 -4.58 -15.74
CA GLU A 136 2.89 -4.88 -16.31
C GLU A 136 2.94 -5.31 -17.79
N PRO A 137 3.63 -4.60 -18.71
CA PRO A 137 3.83 -5.08 -20.08
C PRO A 137 4.74 -6.32 -20.19
N MET A 138 5.61 -6.57 -19.20
CA MET A 138 6.42 -7.81 -19.16
C MET A 138 5.56 -9.04 -18.83
N ILE A 139 4.57 -8.87 -17.96
CA ILE A 139 3.70 -9.95 -17.46
C ILE A 139 2.49 -10.16 -18.37
N TYR A 140 1.95 -9.09 -18.97
CA TYR A 140 0.72 -9.12 -19.76
C TYR A 140 0.97 -8.73 -21.24
N PRO A 141 1.15 -9.70 -22.15
CA PRO A 141 1.47 -9.43 -23.56
C PRO A 141 0.46 -8.53 -24.28
N LYS A 142 -0.84 -8.66 -23.96
CA LYS A 142 -1.90 -7.83 -24.56
C LYS A 142 -1.77 -6.35 -24.19
N VAL A 143 -1.26 -6.08 -23.00
CA VAL A 143 -1.03 -4.71 -22.53
C VAL A 143 0.19 -4.14 -23.23
N ARG A 144 1.28 -4.92 -23.33
CA ARG A 144 2.45 -4.54 -24.13
C ARG A 144 2.11 -4.25 -25.59
N GLU A 145 1.21 -5.04 -26.19
CA GLU A 145 0.75 -4.80 -27.56
C GLU A 145 -0.02 -3.48 -27.68
N LYS A 146 -0.85 -3.16 -26.69
CA LYS A 146 -1.69 -1.96 -26.70
C LYS A 146 -0.92 -0.67 -26.39
N TYR A 147 -0.01 -0.71 -25.42
CA TYR A 147 0.64 0.49 -24.87
C TYR A 147 2.15 0.52 -25.04
N GLY A 148 2.77 -0.55 -25.55
CA GLY A 148 4.22 -0.66 -25.72
C GLY A 148 4.95 -0.98 -24.41
N ASN A 149 6.24 -0.65 -24.37
CA ASN A 149 6.99 -0.60 -23.12
C ASN A 149 6.75 0.79 -22.51
N MET A 150 6.27 0.83 -21.26
CA MET A 150 5.93 2.06 -20.53
C MET A 150 7.02 2.47 -19.54
#